data_AF-A0A959G6S2-F1
#
_entry.id   AF-A0A959G6S2-F1
#
_cell.length_a   1.000
_cell.length_b   1.000
_cell.length_c   1.000
_cell.angle_alpha   90.00
_cell.angle_beta   90.00
_cell.angle_gamma   90.00
#
_symmetry.space_group_name_H-M   'P 1'
#
loop_
_entity.id
_entity.type
_entity.pdbx_description
1 polymer ?
#
loop_
_entity_poly.entity_id
_entity_poly.type
_entity_poly.pdbx_seq_one_letter_code
_entity_poly.pdbx_strand_id
1 'polypeptide(L)'
;MNKNQSKKDQKDAEFGLDSRYTSKNEYAAEASALMEARLNRMKNLTKDQIIRAKLMQLKLQMEEYIRQPIHDHQNQFSRFLKTYIDAIYTTRNGFAQDINITPVRLSQLLNNHRTPQDEFFMKLMIHSEMVYQKVCDFKKTTWYQVYFHEKISDTILNQDKWRPKLEKDVKLSETL
;
A
#
# COMPACT_ATOMS: atom_id res chain seq x y z
N MET A 1 -12.31 -36.49 -26.90
CA MET A 1 -13.01 -36.93 -25.67
C MET A 1 -12.15 -36.59 -24.46
N ASN A 2 -12.68 -35.71 -23.58
CA ASN A 2 -12.60 -35.66 -22.10
C ASN A 2 -11.32 -36.14 -21.37
N LYS A 3 -10.83 -35.53 -20.27
CA LYS A 3 -11.16 -34.41 -19.37
C LYS A 3 -9.87 -34.20 -18.54
N ASN A 4 -9.31 -32.99 -18.44
CA ASN A 4 -9.54 -32.04 -17.35
C ASN A 4 -8.94 -32.43 -15.97
N GLN A 5 -8.19 -31.47 -15.39
CA GLN A 5 -7.87 -31.25 -13.96
C GLN A 5 -6.59 -31.88 -13.35
N SER A 6 -5.52 -31.08 -13.28
CA SER A 6 -4.67 -30.98 -12.08
C SER A 6 -4.63 -29.53 -11.57
N LYS A 7 -5.82 -28.97 -11.30
CA LYS A 7 -6.00 -27.83 -10.40
C LYS A 7 -6.81 -28.34 -9.22
N LYS A 8 -6.14 -28.81 -8.18
CA LYS A 8 -6.74 -28.98 -6.85
C LYS A 8 -5.65 -29.13 -5.79
N ASP A 9 -5.84 -28.38 -4.71
CA ASP A 9 -5.20 -28.55 -3.40
C ASP A 9 -3.85 -27.86 -3.17
N GLN A 10 -3.72 -26.59 -3.57
CA GLN A 10 -3.17 -25.62 -2.60
C GLN A 10 -4.31 -25.30 -1.65
N LYS A 11 -4.53 -26.18 -0.66
CA LYS A 11 -5.30 -25.80 0.52
C LYS A 11 -4.57 -24.61 1.13
N ASP A 12 -5.31 -23.55 1.41
CA ASP A 12 -4.87 -22.41 2.21
C ASP A 12 -4.25 -22.95 3.50
N ALA A 13 -2.93 -23.13 3.50
CA ALA A 13 -2.21 -23.55 4.70
C ALA A 13 -2.35 -22.39 5.67
N GLU A 14 -3.14 -22.60 6.72
CA GLU A 14 -3.32 -21.57 7.73
C GLU A 14 -1.96 -21.35 8.40
N PHE A 15 -1.43 -20.13 8.23
CA PHE A 15 -0.09 -19.78 8.67
C PHE A 15 0.03 -20.05 10.18
N GLY A 16 1.04 -20.82 10.59
CA GLY A 16 1.28 -21.16 12.00
C GLY A 16 0.71 -22.51 12.46
N LEU A 17 0.14 -23.33 11.57
CA LEU A 17 -0.15 -24.73 11.84
C LEU A 17 0.99 -25.63 11.35
N ASP A 18 1.25 -26.73 12.06
CA ASP A 18 2.24 -27.72 11.65
C ASP A 18 1.76 -28.45 10.39
N SER A 19 2.53 -28.37 9.30
CA SER A 19 2.18 -29.05 8.04
C SER A 19 2.29 -30.57 8.13
N ARG A 20 2.85 -31.10 9.22
CA ARG A 20 3.12 -32.54 9.41
C ARG A 20 1.97 -33.33 10.03
N TYR A 21 0.82 -32.71 10.32
CA TYR A 21 -0.33 -33.46 10.82
C TYR A 21 -0.77 -34.57 9.87
N THR A 22 -0.81 -35.79 10.39
CA THR A 22 -1.27 -36.97 9.65
C THR A 22 -2.79 -37.16 9.78
N SER A 23 -3.38 -36.67 10.87
CA SER A 23 -4.83 -36.71 11.12
C SER A 23 -5.52 -35.40 10.76
N LYS A 24 -6.57 -35.49 9.93
CA LYS A 24 -7.42 -34.32 9.59
C LYS A 24 -8.15 -33.74 10.81
N ASN A 25 -8.50 -34.57 11.78
CA ASN A 25 -9.24 -34.14 12.97
C ASN A 25 -8.35 -33.34 13.92
N GLU A 26 -7.10 -33.76 14.07
CA GLU A 26 -6.09 -33.07 14.87
C GLU A 26 -5.77 -31.69 14.28
N TYR A 27 -5.56 -31.64 12.95
CA TYR A 27 -5.39 -30.38 12.22
C TYR A 27 -6.57 -29.42 12.44
N ALA A 28 -7.80 -29.91 12.32
CA ALA A 28 -9.00 -29.08 12.46
C ALA A 28 -9.20 -28.57 13.90
N ALA A 29 -8.87 -29.39 14.90
CA ALA A 29 -8.95 -29.00 16.30
C ALA A 29 -7.91 -27.92 16.64
N GLU A 30 -6.66 -28.07 16.19
CA GLU A 30 -5.63 -27.06 16.41
C GLU A 30 -5.89 -25.77 15.62
N ALA A 31 -6.35 -25.87 14.37
CA ALA A 31 -6.80 -24.71 13.59
C ALA A 31 -7.87 -23.91 14.34
N SER A 32 -8.85 -24.61 14.91
CA SER A 32 -9.91 -23.99 15.70
C SER A 32 -9.37 -23.32 16.97
N ALA A 33 -8.49 -23.99 17.71
CA ALA A 33 -7.86 -23.45 18.91
C ALA A 33 -6.98 -22.22 18.60
N LEU A 34 -6.22 -22.26 17.51
CA LEU A 34 -5.40 -21.14 17.03
C LEU A 34 -6.28 -19.94 16.64
N MET A 35 -7.37 -20.19 15.91
CA MET A 35 -8.32 -19.14 15.54
C MET A 35 -8.99 -18.53 16.77
N GLU A 36 -9.38 -19.34 17.74
CA GLU A 36 -9.96 -18.86 19.01
C GLU A 36 -8.95 -18.01 19.80
N ALA A 37 -7.70 -18.47 19.91
CA ALA A 37 -6.62 -17.71 20.55
C ALA A 37 -6.38 -16.36 19.84
N ARG A 38 -6.43 -16.33 18.50
CA ARG A 38 -6.34 -15.09 17.70
C ARG A 38 -7.50 -14.14 17.98
N LEU A 39 -8.74 -14.65 17.98
CA LEU A 39 -9.93 -13.86 18.28
C LEU A 39 -9.86 -13.27 19.70
N ASN A 40 -9.45 -14.06 20.68
CA ASN A 40 -9.29 -13.60 22.07
C ASN A 40 -8.20 -12.52 22.18
N ARG A 41 -7.08 -12.68 21.46
CA ARG A 41 -6.06 -11.62 21.38
C ARG A 41 -6.62 -10.35 20.73
N MET A 42 -7.34 -10.47 19.62
CA MET A 42 -7.92 -9.32 18.91
C MET A 42 -8.94 -8.54 19.75
N LYS A 43 -9.75 -9.23 20.56
CA LYS A 43 -10.72 -8.60 21.47
C LYS A 43 -10.05 -7.71 22.52
N ASN A 44 -8.81 -8.03 22.91
CA ASN A 44 -8.06 -7.33 23.96
C ASN A 44 -7.12 -6.24 23.42
N LEU A 45 -7.05 -6.02 22.11
CA LEU A 45 -6.19 -4.98 21.53
C LEU A 45 -6.81 -3.61 21.71
N THR A 46 -6.01 -2.67 22.19
CA THR A 46 -6.45 -1.27 22.27
C THR A 46 -6.46 -0.64 20.88
N LYS A 47 -7.29 0.38 20.69
CA LYS A 47 -7.32 1.16 19.45
C LYS A 47 -5.92 1.69 19.08
N ASP A 48 -5.16 2.18 20.05
CA ASP A 48 -3.81 2.71 19.85
C ASP A 48 -2.83 1.62 19.34
N GLN A 49 -2.89 0.42 19.90
CA GLN A 49 -2.08 -0.72 19.41
C GLN A 49 -2.41 -1.07 17.96
N ILE A 50 -3.70 -1.06 17.60
CA ILE A 50 -4.14 -1.33 16.23
C ILE A 50 -3.63 -0.24 15.27
N ILE A 51 -3.75 1.03 15.64
CA ILE A 51 -3.26 2.16 14.83
C ILE A 51 -1.75 2.03 14.61
N ARG A 52 -0.97 1.81 15.68
CA ARG A 52 0.49 1.63 15.60
C ARG A 52 0.88 0.49 14.66
N ALA A 53 0.24 -0.66 14.79
CA ALA A 53 0.51 -1.82 13.94
C ALA A 53 0.20 -1.52 12.47
N LYS A 54 -0.95 -0.87 12.17
CA LYS A 54 -1.31 -0.47 10.81
C LYS A 54 -0.33 0.52 10.21
N LEU A 55 0.12 1.51 10.99
CA LEU A 55 1.10 2.50 10.53
C LEU A 55 2.48 1.88 10.30
N MET A 56 2.94 0.99 11.18
CA MET A 56 4.18 0.23 10.96
C MET A 56 4.08 -0.63 9.69
N GLN A 57 2.98 -1.34 9.49
CA GLN A 57 2.74 -2.13 8.29
C GLN A 57 2.77 -1.25 7.04
N LEU A 58 2.08 -0.11 7.06
CA LEU A 58 2.06 0.84 5.94
C LEU A 58 3.48 1.34 5.62
N LYS A 59 4.25 1.74 6.62
CA LYS A 59 5.64 2.16 6.42
C LYS A 59 6.45 1.07 5.72
N LEU A 60 6.40 -0.17 6.20
CA LEU A 60 7.14 -1.29 5.60
C LEU A 60 6.71 -1.54 4.15
N GLN A 61 5.40 -1.44 3.86
CA GLN A 61 4.90 -1.56 2.50
C GLN A 61 5.39 -0.45 1.58
N MET A 62 5.45 0.80 2.06
CA MET A 62 5.99 1.92 1.29
C MET A 62 7.49 1.77 1.06
N GLU A 63 8.26 1.34 2.07
CA GLU A 63 9.70 1.11 1.96
C GLU A 63 10.02 -0.04 0.99
N GLU A 64 9.23 -1.12 1.01
CA GLU A 64 9.37 -2.21 0.06
C GLU A 64 9.08 -1.75 -1.36
N TYR A 65 8.00 -0.99 -1.55
CA TYR A 65 7.66 -0.42 -2.85
C TYR A 65 8.76 0.52 -3.39
N ILE A 66 9.36 1.35 -2.54
CA ILE A 66 10.46 2.24 -2.94
C ILE A 66 11.70 1.41 -3.33
N ARG A 67 12.00 0.32 -2.60
CA ARG A 67 13.15 -0.54 -2.88
C ARG A 67 12.98 -1.33 -4.18
N GLN A 68 11.79 -1.86 -4.40
CA GLN A 68 11.45 -2.68 -5.56
C GLN A 68 10.10 -2.21 -6.12
N PRO A 69 10.11 -1.15 -6.94
CA PRO A 69 8.89 -0.65 -7.56
C PRO A 69 8.32 -1.73 -8.47
N ILE A 70 7.12 -2.20 -8.14
CA ILE A 70 6.39 -3.09 -9.03
C ILE A 70 5.82 -2.23 -10.15
N HIS A 71 6.17 -2.56 -11.39
CA HIS A 71 5.63 -1.92 -12.58
C HIS A 71 4.23 -2.46 -12.88
N ASP A 72 3.27 -2.09 -12.03
CA ASP A 72 1.85 -2.37 -12.25
C ASP A 72 1.08 -1.08 -12.57
N HIS A 73 -0.11 -1.24 -13.17
CA HIS A 73 -1.02 -0.12 -13.45
C HIS A 73 -1.74 0.40 -12.19
N GLN A 74 -1.24 0.10 -10.98
CA GLN A 74 -1.92 0.48 -9.76
C GLN A 74 -1.43 1.85 -9.27
N ASN A 75 -2.38 2.68 -8.84
CA ASN A 75 -2.10 3.98 -8.25
C ASN A 75 -1.64 3.80 -6.77
N GLN A 76 -0.40 3.36 -6.59
CA GLN A 76 0.19 3.01 -5.29
C GLN A 76 0.16 4.17 -4.30
N PHE A 77 0.43 5.40 -4.74
CA PHE A 77 0.35 6.60 -3.91
C PHE A 77 -1.05 6.76 -3.30
N SER A 78 -2.09 6.73 -4.13
CA SER A 78 -3.47 6.88 -3.67
C SER A 78 -3.89 5.74 -2.74
N ARG A 79 -3.38 4.52 -2.98
CA ARG A 79 -3.62 3.35 -2.13
C ARG A 79 -3.00 3.53 -0.75
N PHE A 80 -1.71 3.88 -0.68
CA PHE A 80 -1.03 4.15 0.58
C PHE A 80 -1.64 5.32 1.35
N LEU A 81 -2.06 6.38 0.64
CA LEU A 81 -2.73 7.52 1.26
C LEU A 81 -4.09 7.12 1.87
N LYS A 82 -4.88 6.27 1.19
CA LYS A 82 -6.12 5.71 1.76
C LYS A 82 -5.82 4.91 3.02
N THR A 83 -4.85 3.99 2.97
CA THR A 83 -4.46 3.18 4.12
C THR A 83 -3.97 4.03 5.29
N TYR A 84 -3.22 5.09 5.03
CA TYR A 84 -2.77 6.05 6.03
C TYR A 84 -3.95 6.72 6.74
N ILE A 85 -4.89 7.26 5.97
CA ILE A 85 -6.06 7.96 6.50
C ILE A 85 -6.94 7.00 7.29
N ASP A 86 -7.25 5.84 6.72
CA ASP A 86 -8.14 4.84 7.32
C ASP A 86 -7.50 4.13 8.54
N ALA A 87 -6.18 4.25 8.71
CA ALA A 87 -5.49 3.81 9.92
C ALA A 87 -5.73 4.76 11.10
N ILE A 88 -5.84 6.07 10.86
CA ILE A 88 -5.85 7.10 11.92
C ILE A 88 -7.26 7.63 12.18
N TYR A 89 -8.02 7.86 11.11
CA TYR A 89 -9.29 8.56 11.14
C TYR A 89 -10.48 7.62 10.94
N THR A 90 -11.57 7.90 11.65
CA THR A 90 -12.86 7.25 11.41
C THR A 90 -13.53 7.78 10.15
N THR A 91 -13.28 9.04 9.79
CA THR A 91 -13.82 9.68 8.59
C THR A 91 -12.75 10.47 7.87
N ARG A 92 -12.81 10.49 6.54
CA ARG A 92 -11.87 11.25 5.70
C ARG A 92 -11.97 12.76 5.90
N ASN A 93 -13.11 13.25 6.40
CA ASN A 93 -13.30 14.66 6.73
C ASN A 93 -12.38 15.12 7.88
N GLY A 94 -12.13 14.25 8.86
CA GLY A 94 -11.18 14.56 9.93
C GLY A 94 -9.76 14.80 9.40
N PHE A 95 -9.30 13.95 8.49
CA PHE A 95 -8.01 14.16 7.82
C PHE A 95 -8.00 15.44 6.99
N ALA A 96 -9.04 15.67 6.17
CA ALA A 96 -9.14 16.87 5.34
C ALA A 96 -9.02 18.16 6.17
N GLN A 97 -9.67 18.18 7.34
CA GLN A 97 -9.59 19.28 8.29
C GLN A 97 -8.18 19.46 8.85
N ASP A 98 -7.55 18.37 9.33
CA ASP A 98 -6.22 18.42 9.96
C ASP A 98 -5.11 18.90 9.01
N ILE A 99 -5.20 18.57 7.72
CA ILE A 99 -4.24 19.05 6.70
C ILE A 99 -4.74 20.29 5.94
N ASN A 100 -5.85 20.89 6.38
CA ASN A 100 -6.44 22.11 5.82
C ASN A 100 -6.64 22.03 4.29
N ILE A 101 -7.45 21.06 3.85
CA ILE A 101 -7.95 20.92 2.48
C ILE A 101 -9.44 20.64 2.46
N THR A 102 -10.11 20.91 1.34
CA THR A 102 -11.54 20.59 1.21
C THR A 102 -11.75 19.07 1.04
N PRO A 103 -12.85 18.50 1.57
CA PRO A 103 -13.18 17.08 1.36
C PRO A 103 -13.28 16.70 -0.12
N VAL A 104 -13.75 17.63 -0.97
CA VAL A 104 -13.82 17.44 -2.43
C VAL A 104 -12.42 17.29 -3.02
N ARG A 105 -11.48 18.18 -2.65
CA ARG A 105 -10.09 18.11 -3.11
C ARG A 105 -9.44 16.80 -2.66
N LEU A 106 -9.68 16.39 -1.41
CA LEU A 106 -9.20 15.10 -0.91
C LEU A 106 -9.74 13.94 -1.74
N SER A 107 -11.05 13.91 -2.00
CA SER A 107 -11.69 12.86 -2.81
C SER A 107 -11.07 12.76 -4.22
N GLN A 108 -10.83 13.89 -4.88
CA GLN A 108 -10.18 13.92 -6.18
C GLN A 108 -8.75 13.35 -6.16
N LEU A 109 -7.98 13.64 -5.11
CA LEU A 109 -6.63 13.08 -4.92
C LEU A 109 -6.67 11.58 -4.67
N LEU A 110 -7.58 11.11 -3.81
CA LEU A 110 -7.72 9.68 -3.49
C LEU A 110 -8.21 8.84 -4.69
N ASN A 111 -8.91 9.46 -5.64
CA ASN A 111 -9.44 8.78 -6.82
C ASN A 111 -8.63 9.08 -8.09
N ASN A 112 -7.45 9.70 -7.96
CA ASN A 112 -6.54 10.01 -9.08
C ASN A 112 -7.17 10.90 -10.17
N HIS A 113 -8.24 11.63 -9.85
CA HIS A 113 -8.84 12.63 -10.72
C HIS A 113 -8.05 13.94 -10.72
N ARG A 114 -7.12 14.11 -9.77
CA ARG A 114 -6.28 15.29 -9.65
C ARG A 114 -4.88 14.91 -9.21
N THR A 115 -3.90 15.53 -9.85
CA THR A 115 -2.50 15.44 -9.44
C THR A 115 -2.27 16.20 -8.13
N PRO A 116 -1.58 15.61 -7.14
CA PRO A 116 -1.21 16.34 -5.93
C PRO A 116 -0.27 17.49 -6.26
N GLN A 117 -0.47 18.63 -5.60
CA GLN A 117 0.41 19.80 -5.69
C GLN A 117 1.46 19.74 -4.57
N ASP A 118 2.58 20.43 -4.73
CA ASP A 118 3.69 20.44 -3.76
C ASP A 118 3.24 20.81 -2.34
N GLU A 119 2.35 21.82 -2.23
CA GLU A 119 1.78 22.22 -0.94
C GLU A 119 1.07 21.07 -0.21
N PHE A 120 0.37 20.20 -0.95
CA PHE A 120 -0.28 19.02 -0.37
C PHE A 120 0.74 18.01 0.15
N PHE A 121 1.83 17.77 -0.60
CA PHE A 121 2.91 16.90 -0.13
C PHE A 121 3.58 17.46 1.13
N MET A 122 3.87 18.76 1.17
CA MET A 122 4.46 19.40 2.35
C MET A 122 3.55 19.22 3.58
N LYS A 123 2.25 19.47 3.43
CA LYS A 123 1.24 19.23 4.49
C LYS A 123 1.21 17.77 4.93
N LEU A 124 1.20 16.83 3.98
CA LEU A 124 1.20 15.39 4.25
C LEU A 124 2.49 14.94 4.96
N MET A 125 3.65 15.49 4.58
CA MET A 125 4.94 15.20 5.22
C MET A 125 4.97 15.68 6.67
N ILE A 126 4.54 16.92 6.93
CA ILE A 126 4.46 17.46 8.29
C ILE A 126 3.50 16.61 9.13
N HIS A 127 2.30 16.34 8.60
CA HIS A 127 1.29 15.55 9.31
C HIS A 127 1.78 14.13 9.63
N SER A 128 2.39 13.45 8.65
CA SER A 128 2.96 12.12 8.85
C SER A 128 4.14 12.11 9.81
N GLU A 129 5.01 13.12 9.79
CA GLU A 129 6.08 13.26 10.79
C GLU A 129 5.51 13.34 12.21
N MET A 130 4.48 14.17 12.44
CA MET A 130 3.83 14.29 13.75
C MET A 130 3.19 12.98 14.22
N VAL A 131 2.58 12.23 13.29
CA VAL A 131 1.95 10.94 13.59
C VAL A 131 3.00 9.87 13.89
N TYR A 132 3.99 9.73 13.02
CA TYR A 132 5.01 8.68 13.14
C TYR A 132 5.99 8.94 14.27
N GLN A 133 6.24 10.19 14.69
CA GLN A 133 7.06 10.50 15.88
C GLN A 133 6.59 9.74 17.12
N LYS A 134 5.29 9.45 17.22
CA LYS A 134 4.71 8.69 18.33
C LYS A 134 4.81 7.18 18.14
N VAL A 135 5.17 6.69 16.95
CA VAL A 135 5.09 5.28 16.53
C VAL A 135 6.46 4.69 16.21
N CYS A 136 7.20 5.26 15.25
CA CYS A 136 8.53 4.81 14.82
C CYS A 136 9.18 5.85 13.88
N ASP A 137 10.46 5.69 13.56
CA ASP A 137 11.13 6.56 12.59
C ASP A 137 10.46 6.48 11.21
N PHE A 138 10.20 7.63 10.61
CA PHE A 138 9.61 7.76 9.27
C PHE A 138 10.38 8.79 8.44
N LYS A 139 10.83 8.39 7.25
CA LYS A 139 11.59 9.28 6.37
C LYS A 139 10.64 10.29 5.73
N LYS A 140 10.93 11.59 5.87
CA LYS A 140 10.10 12.66 5.30
C LYS A 140 9.92 12.54 3.78
N THR A 141 10.94 12.01 3.09
CA THR A 141 10.94 11.84 1.62
C THR A 141 10.01 10.72 1.14
N THR A 142 9.51 9.85 2.02
CA THR A 142 8.80 8.62 1.63
C THR A 142 7.62 8.91 0.71
N TRP A 143 6.79 9.90 1.01
CA TRP A 143 5.61 10.25 0.20
C TRP A 143 5.98 10.70 -1.22
N TYR A 144 7.03 11.51 -1.36
CA TYR A 144 7.53 11.92 -2.66
C TYR A 144 8.14 10.76 -3.42
N GLN A 145 8.94 9.92 -2.76
CA GLN A 145 9.55 8.75 -3.40
C GLN A 145 8.48 7.82 -3.97
N VAL A 146 7.47 7.47 -3.16
CA VAL A 146 6.32 6.67 -3.63
C VAL A 146 5.69 7.29 -4.88
N TYR A 147 5.36 8.58 -4.81
CA TYR A 147 4.69 9.26 -5.92
C TYR A 147 5.54 9.31 -7.20
N PHE A 148 6.83 9.61 -7.09
CA PHE A 148 7.71 9.67 -8.26
C PHE A 148 8.05 8.28 -8.82
N HIS A 149 8.18 7.25 -7.97
CA HIS A 149 8.30 5.87 -8.45
C HIS A 149 7.07 5.44 -9.25
N GLU A 150 5.87 5.78 -8.79
CA GLU A 150 4.64 5.56 -9.55
C GLU A 150 4.69 6.30 -10.90
N LYS A 151 5.06 7.58 -10.91
CA LYS A 151 5.15 8.35 -12.17
C LYS A 151 6.17 7.81 -13.15
N ILE A 152 7.33 7.38 -12.68
CA ILE A 152 8.35 6.74 -13.51
C ILE A 152 7.75 5.45 -14.09
N SER A 153 7.14 4.60 -13.25
CA SER A 153 6.52 3.36 -13.68
C SER A 153 5.46 3.60 -14.77
N ASP A 154 4.52 4.51 -14.54
CA ASP A 154 3.47 4.88 -15.50
C ASP A 154 4.05 5.39 -16.83
N THR A 155 5.13 6.17 -16.76
CA THR A 155 5.79 6.73 -17.94
C THR A 155 6.42 5.62 -18.77
N ILE A 156 7.14 4.69 -18.14
CA ILE A 156 7.79 3.58 -18.82
C ILE A 156 6.76 2.58 -19.36
N LEU A 157 5.71 2.25 -18.59
CA LEU A 157 4.63 1.35 -19.04
C LEU A 157 3.91 1.87 -20.29
N ASN A 158 3.85 3.19 -20.49
CA ASN A 158 3.23 3.79 -21.67
C ASN A 158 4.24 4.17 -22.76
N GLN A 159 5.49 3.70 -22.67
CA GLN A 159 6.56 4.05 -23.61
C GLN A 159 6.21 3.81 -25.07
N ASP A 160 5.60 2.67 -25.38
CA ASP A 160 5.21 2.33 -26.75
C ASP A 160 4.22 3.32 -27.37
N LYS A 161 3.48 4.08 -26.55
CA LYS A 161 2.49 5.08 -27.02
C LYS A 161 3.12 6.44 -27.30
N TRP A 162 4.04 6.90 -26.46
CA TRP A 162 4.61 8.25 -26.58
C TRP A 162 5.92 8.27 -27.36
N ARG A 163 6.74 7.20 -27.29
CA ARG A 163 8.07 7.17 -27.90
C ARG A 163 8.02 7.36 -29.43
N PRO A 164 7.19 6.66 -30.22
CA PRO A 164 7.19 6.83 -31.68
C PRO A 164 6.78 8.23 -32.15
N LYS A 165 6.06 8.99 -31.31
CA LYS A 165 5.66 10.37 -31.59
C LYS A 165 6.81 11.33 -31.36
N LEU A 166 7.51 11.18 -30.23
CA LEU A 166 8.57 12.10 -29.81
C LEU A 166 9.94 11.78 -30.44
N GLU A 167 10.21 10.53 -30.80
CA GLU A 167 11.49 10.10 -31.39
C GLU A 167 11.80 10.82 -32.71
N LYS A 168 10.77 11.27 -33.44
CA LYS A 168 10.91 12.07 -34.67
C LYS A 168 11.49 13.46 -34.42
N ASP A 169 11.29 14.00 -33.21
CA ASP A 169 11.70 15.34 -32.81
C ASP A 169 13.05 15.35 -32.09
N VAL A 170 13.66 14.17 -31.87
CA VAL A 170 14.94 14.00 -31.18
C VAL A 170 16.03 13.64 -32.19
N LYS A 171 17.18 14.34 -32.13
CA LYS A 171 18.35 14.05 -32.97
C LYS A 171 19.59 14.01 -32.10
N LEU A 172 20.45 13.01 -32.32
CA LEU A 172 21.79 12.96 -31.75
C LEU A 172 22.79 13.45 -32.81
N SER A 173 23.29 14.68 -32.64
CA SER A 173 24.24 15.30 -33.56
C SER A 173 25.70 14.92 -33.28
N GLU A 174 26.00 14.51 -32.05
CA GLU A 174 27.34 14.11 -31.64
C GLU A 174 27.60 12.64 -31.98
N THR A 175 28.84 12.33 -32.32
CA THR A 175 29.31 10.95 -32.48
C THR A 175 29.78 10.44 -31.12
N LEU A 176 29.15 9.37 -30.62
CA LEU A 176 29.53 8.68 -29.38
C LEU A 176 30.55 7.58 -29.65
#